data_AF-A0A1W2TMJ8-F1
#
_entry.id   AF-A0A1W2TMJ8-F1
#
_cell.length_a   1.000
_cell.length_b   1.000
_cell.length_c   1.000
_cell.angle_alpha   90.00
_cell.angle_beta   90.00
_cell.angle_gamma   90.00
#
_symmetry.space_group_name_H-M   'P 1'
#
loop_
_entity.id
_entity.type
_entity.pdbx_description
1 polymer ?
#
loop_
_entity_poly.entity_id
_entity_poly.type
_entity_poly.pdbx_seq_one_letter_code
_entity_poly.pdbx_strand_id
1 'polypeptide(L)'
;MPDLFDGDPAPNSAALPESETLVTSFLEAFRLKAAETAKSFLIDMWLARHTEEKVLPILEKVIHASEGEFADAVGNGGGIYAVGYCFGGRYVLLLASERTASQTSWTGAQKQPDEEAGEGQGPTKRGPTIKAGAVAHATLVSSEDFGSLKSPVSLVCVENDPMFPDEVRIAGEEAMSKSNLEHEVQVYPGVPHGFAVVGDYADSHIKEAQATAYEQILKWLNEH
;
A
#
# COMPACT_ATOMS: atom_id res chain seq x y z
N MET A 1 -8.88 15.00 -5.79
CA MET A 1 -8.27 14.26 -4.66
C MET A 1 -7.58 15.29 -3.78
N PRO A 2 -7.87 15.35 -2.46
CA PRO A 2 -7.11 16.20 -1.55
C PRO A 2 -5.63 15.83 -1.62
N ASP A 3 -4.76 16.80 -1.38
CA ASP A 3 -3.32 16.60 -1.45
C ASP A 3 -2.84 15.74 -0.27
N LEU A 4 -2.60 14.46 -0.55
CA LEU A 4 -2.15 13.48 0.44
C LEU A 4 -0.65 13.61 0.76
N PHE A 5 0.09 14.43 0.00
CA PHE A 5 1.54 14.50 0.04
C PHE A 5 2.09 15.93 0.24
N ASP A 6 1.24 16.89 0.63
CA ASP A 6 1.64 18.27 0.96
C ASP A 6 2.47 18.95 -0.15
N GLY A 7 2.05 18.76 -1.40
CA GLY A 7 2.66 19.32 -2.59
C GLY A 7 3.83 18.52 -3.16
N ASP A 8 4.13 17.35 -2.60
CA ASP A 8 5.26 16.49 -2.97
C ASP A 8 4.79 15.17 -3.58
N PRO A 9 4.28 15.16 -4.83
CA PRO A 9 3.85 13.92 -5.48
C PRO A 9 5.03 12.97 -5.69
N ALA A 10 4.75 11.66 -5.75
CA ALA A 10 5.77 10.67 -6.06
C ALA A 10 6.46 11.00 -7.41
N PRO A 11 7.79 10.84 -7.55
CA PRO A 11 8.54 11.28 -8.73
C PRO A 11 8.09 10.65 -10.06
N ASN A 12 7.27 9.60 -10.01
CA ASN A 12 6.78 8.83 -11.16
C ASN A 12 5.44 9.36 -11.71
N SER A 13 4.85 10.41 -11.11
CA SER A 13 3.53 10.94 -11.49
C SER A 13 3.52 11.82 -12.75
N ALA A 14 4.69 12.16 -13.31
CA ALA A 14 4.77 12.95 -14.54
C ALA A 14 5.02 12.02 -15.74
N ALA A 15 4.05 11.98 -16.67
CA ALA A 15 4.20 11.33 -17.97
C ALA A 15 5.44 11.89 -18.70
N LEU A 16 6.30 11.02 -19.19
CA LEU A 16 7.41 11.43 -20.05
C LEU A 16 6.84 11.94 -21.37
N PRO A 17 7.28 13.10 -21.89
CA PRO A 17 6.95 13.47 -23.27
C PRO A 17 7.63 12.48 -24.22
N GLU A 18 6.83 11.91 -25.13
CA GLU A 18 7.34 11.14 -26.26
C GLU A 18 8.23 12.04 -27.12
N SER A 19 9.46 11.61 -27.42
CA SER A 19 10.23 12.21 -28.50
C SER A 19 10.91 11.14 -29.36
N GLU A 20 10.64 11.22 -30.65
CA GLU A 20 11.04 10.29 -31.71
C GLU A 20 12.54 10.26 -32.03
N THR A 21 13.01 9.03 -32.29
CA THR A 21 14.01 8.53 -33.26
C THR A 21 15.44 9.13 -33.43
N LEU A 22 16.39 8.21 -33.24
CA LEU A 22 17.62 7.91 -34.02
C LEU A 22 18.87 8.82 -33.91
N VAL A 23 19.80 8.50 -32.97
CA VAL A 23 21.26 8.16 -33.15
C VAL A 23 21.74 7.37 -31.88
N THR A 24 22.85 6.62 -31.98
CA THR A 24 23.27 5.36 -31.30
C THR A 24 23.69 5.30 -29.80
N SER A 25 23.07 4.34 -29.09
CA SER A 25 23.57 3.16 -28.32
C SER A 25 24.52 3.22 -27.10
N PHE A 26 25.26 4.28 -26.77
CA PHE A 26 26.08 4.27 -25.51
C PHE A 26 25.83 5.48 -24.62
N LEU A 27 25.73 6.68 -25.21
CA LEU A 27 25.34 7.88 -24.48
C LEU A 27 23.87 7.84 -24.06
N GLU A 28 23.01 7.26 -24.90
CA GLU A 28 21.63 6.90 -24.54
C GLU A 28 21.63 5.96 -23.34
N ALA A 29 22.33 4.82 -23.41
CA ALA A 29 22.39 3.88 -22.28
C ALA A 29 22.98 4.50 -21.00
N PHE A 30 23.98 5.36 -21.12
CA PHE A 30 24.55 6.09 -19.98
C PHE A 30 23.57 7.13 -19.43
N ARG A 31 22.89 7.89 -20.29
CA ARG A 31 21.84 8.86 -19.90
C ARG A 31 20.65 8.16 -19.28
N LEU A 32 20.24 7.01 -19.83
CA LEU A 32 19.17 6.18 -19.32
C LEU A 32 19.54 5.67 -17.93
N LYS A 33 20.73 5.09 -17.76
CA LYS A 33 21.25 4.65 -16.46
C LYS A 33 21.37 5.81 -15.46
N ALA A 34 21.84 6.97 -15.90
CA ALA A 34 21.95 8.15 -15.05
C ALA A 34 20.56 8.70 -14.66
N ALA A 35 19.61 8.69 -15.59
CA ALA A 35 18.22 9.07 -15.34
C ALA A 35 17.52 8.07 -14.43
N GLU A 36 17.74 6.77 -14.60
CA GLU A 36 17.27 5.70 -13.72
C GLU A 36 17.84 5.86 -12.31
N THR A 37 19.15 6.14 -12.19
CA THR A 37 19.82 6.37 -10.90
C THR A 37 19.32 7.64 -10.22
N ALA A 38 19.08 8.71 -10.98
CA ALA A 38 18.50 9.94 -10.44
C ALA A 38 17.03 9.73 -10.01
N LYS A 39 16.25 8.98 -10.80
CA LYS A 39 14.87 8.62 -10.46
C LYS A 39 14.80 7.75 -9.22
N SER A 40 15.65 6.72 -9.11
CA SER A 40 15.71 5.88 -7.91
C SER A 40 16.08 6.70 -6.69
N PHE A 41 17.09 7.59 -6.80
CA PHE A 41 17.47 8.49 -5.71
C PHE A 41 16.33 9.44 -5.29
N LEU A 42 15.58 9.99 -6.24
CA LEU A 42 14.43 10.84 -5.95
C LEU A 42 13.29 10.06 -5.26
N ILE A 43 13.05 8.82 -5.69
CA ILE A 43 12.07 7.93 -5.05
C ILE A 43 12.53 7.61 -3.62
N ASP A 44 13.79 7.24 -3.41
CA ASP A 44 14.35 6.95 -2.09
C ASP A 44 14.22 8.16 -1.14
N MET A 45 14.54 9.36 -1.64
CA MET A 45 14.40 10.61 -0.89
C MET A 45 12.93 10.95 -0.60
N TRP A 46 12.02 10.62 -1.52
CA TRP A 46 10.59 10.78 -1.32
C TRP A 46 10.06 9.81 -0.26
N LEU A 47 10.43 8.53 -0.34
CA LEU A 47 10.07 7.49 0.64
C LEU A 47 10.56 7.85 2.03
N ALA A 48 11.78 8.38 2.16
CA ALA A 48 12.33 8.83 3.43
C ALA A 48 11.54 9.98 4.09
N ARG A 49 10.87 10.82 3.28
CA ARG A 49 10.05 11.94 3.77
C ARG A 49 8.62 11.53 4.13
N HIS A 50 8.15 10.41 3.59
CA HIS A 50 6.80 9.87 3.77
C HIS A 50 6.82 8.72 4.77
N THR A 51 7.07 9.06 6.01
CA THR A 51 7.13 8.10 7.10
C THR A 51 5.74 7.66 7.54
N GLU A 52 5.71 6.51 8.20
CA GLU A 52 4.52 5.94 8.81
C GLU A 52 3.80 6.94 9.75
N GLU A 53 4.56 7.71 10.51
CA GLU A 53 4.07 8.75 11.43
C GLU A 53 3.31 9.88 10.74
N LYS A 54 3.61 10.15 9.46
CA LYS A 54 2.90 11.17 8.67
C LYS A 54 1.69 10.59 7.97
N VAL A 55 1.81 9.41 7.39
CA VAL A 55 0.80 8.83 6.51
C VAL A 55 -0.33 8.18 7.31
N LEU A 56 -0.03 7.43 8.38
CA LEU A 56 -1.08 6.75 9.16
C LEU A 56 -2.12 7.71 9.74
N PRO A 57 -1.77 8.85 10.36
CA PRO A 57 -2.78 9.78 10.85
C PRO A 57 -3.70 10.34 9.76
N ILE A 58 -3.23 10.44 8.52
CA ILE A 58 -4.07 10.86 7.38
C ILE A 58 -5.06 9.75 7.04
N LEU A 59 -4.59 8.51 6.95
CA LEU A 59 -5.44 7.34 6.68
C LEU A 59 -6.46 7.12 7.80
N GLU A 60 -6.05 7.20 9.06
CA GLU A 60 -6.94 7.10 10.23
C GLU A 60 -8.04 8.18 10.20
N LYS A 61 -7.71 9.42 9.82
CA LYS A 61 -8.71 10.49 9.65
C LYS A 61 -9.72 10.16 8.55
N VAL A 62 -9.27 9.62 7.42
CA VAL A 62 -10.17 9.22 6.32
C VAL A 62 -11.08 8.09 6.74
N ILE A 63 -10.56 7.08 7.44
CA ILE A 63 -11.34 5.96 7.98
C ILE A 63 -12.40 6.48 8.95
N HIS A 64 -11.99 7.26 9.95
CA HIS A 64 -12.92 7.84 10.94
C HIS A 64 -13.98 8.73 10.28
N ALA A 65 -13.60 9.57 9.31
CA ALA A 65 -14.56 10.38 8.56
C ALA A 65 -15.53 9.50 7.76
N SER A 66 -15.05 8.38 7.19
CA SER A 66 -15.88 7.45 6.43
C SER A 66 -16.91 6.73 7.30
N GLU A 67 -16.53 6.34 8.51
CA GLU A 67 -17.43 5.72 9.50
C GLU A 67 -18.54 6.69 9.95
N GLY A 68 -18.27 8.00 9.97
CA GLY A 68 -19.26 9.03 10.30
C GLY A 68 -20.13 9.46 9.12
N GLU A 69 -19.51 9.89 8.03
CA GLU A 69 -20.19 10.46 6.86
C GLU A 69 -20.91 9.40 6.01
N PHE A 70 -20.35 8.19 5.95
CA PHE A 70 -20.87 7.07 5.14
C PHE A 70 -21.27 5.89 6.03
N ALA A 71 -21.74 6.15 7.25
CA ALA A 71 -22.11 5.14 8.24
C ALA A 71 -23.02 4.04 7.68
N ASP A 72 -24.03 4.41 6.88
CA ASP A 72 -24.94 3.44 6.25
C ASP A 72 -24.20 2.54 5.25
N ALA A 73 -23.27 3.08 4.46
CA ALA A 73 -22.50 2.29 3.50
C ALA A 73 -21.50 1.36 4.22
N VAL A 74 -20.80 1.87 5.24
CA VAL A 74 -19.86 1.09 6.05
C VAL A 74 -20.61 -0.02 6.80
N GLY A 75 -21.76 0.28 7.40
CA GLY A 75 -22.58 -0.68 8.13
C GLY A 75 -23.15 -1.77 7.22
N ASN A 76 -23.74 -1.40 6.08
CA ASN A 76 -24.30 -2.36 5.12
C ASN A 76 -23.23 -3.17 4.39
N GLY A 77 -22.05 -2.58 4.15
CA GLY A 77 -20.89 -3.25 3.57
C GLY A 77 -20.07 -4.07 4.58
N GLY A 78 -20.45 -4.07 5.87
CA GLY A 78 -19.76 -4.81 6.92
C GLY A 78 -18.40 -4.24 7.33
N GLY A 79 -17.98 -3.11 6.78
CA GLY A 79 -16.72 -2.44 7.12
C GLY A 79 -16.12 -1.65 5.95
N ILE A 80 -14.88 -1.21 6.14
CA ILE A 80 -14.08 -0.50 5.13
C ILE A 80 -13.10 -1.48 4.49
N TYR A 81 -12.92 -1.37 3.19
CA TYR A 81 -11.95 -2.16 2.42
C TYR A 81 -10.85 -1.24 1.91
N ALA A 82 -9.64 -1.77 1.72
CA ALA A 82 -8.52 -0.96 1.23
C ALA A 82 -7.75 -1.65 0.10
N VAL A 83 -7.35 -0.86 -0.88
CA VAL A 83 -6.44 -1.27 -1.96
C VAL A 83 -5.23 -0.35 -1.93
N GLY A 84 -4.04 -0.94 -1.92
CA GLY A 84 -2.77 -0.22 -1.83
C GLY A 84 -1.84 -0.61 -2.97
N TYR A 85 -1.34 0.38 -3.70
CA TYR A 85 -0.39 0.20 -4.81
C TYR A 85 0.97 0.73 -4.41
N CYS A 86 2.04 0.00 -4.73
CA CYS A 86 3.42 0.41 -4.44
C CYS A 86 3.57 0.84 -2.98
N PHE A 87 3.86 2.12 -2.73
CA PHE A 87 3.98 2.70 -1.40
C PHE A 87 2.74 2.47 -0.52
N GLY A 88 1.54 2.55 -1.11
CA GLY A 88 0.29 2.33 -0.39
C GLY A 88 0.09 0.89 0.08
N GLY A 89 0.81 -0.08 -0.52
CA GLY A 89 0.68 -1.51 -0.21
C GLY A 89 1.03 -1.83 1.23
N ARG A 90 2.15 -1.27 1.74
CA ARG A 90 2.54 -1.44 3.15
C ARG A 90 1.45 -0.93 4.10
N TYR A 91 0.84 0.21 3.80
CA TYR A 91 -0.19 0.79 4.66
C TYR A 91 -1.46 -0.05 4.73
N VAL A 92 -1.82 -0.77 3.67
CA VAL A 92 -2.91 -1.76 3.75
C VAL A 92 -2.58 -2.86 4.75
N LEU A 93 -1.33 -3.39 4.74
CA LEU A 93 -0.89 -4.38 5.73
C LEU A 93 -0.95 -3.81 7.16
N LEU A 94 -0.55 -2.55 7.34
CA LEU A 94 -0.61 -1.88 8.64
C LEU A 94 -2.06 -1.69 9.12
N LEU A 95 -2.97 -1.29 8.25
CA LEU A 95 -4.40 -1.13 8.57
C LEU A 95 -5.11 -2.47 8.81
N ALA A 96 -4.63 -3.55 8.17
CA ALA A 96 -5.09 -4.92 8.38
C ALA A 96 -4.53 -5.58 9.65
N SER A 97 -3.62 -4.92 10.36
CA SER A 97 -2.92 -5.47 11.53
C SER A 97 -3.51 -5.02 12.86
N GLU A 98 -3.39 -5.85 13.89
CA GLU A 98 -3.54 -5.40 15.28
C GLU A 98 -2.31 -4.57 15.67
N ARG A 99 -2.52 -3.30 16.01
CA ARG A 99 -1.42 -2.36 16.30
C ARG A 99 -1.55 -1.76 17.69
N THR A 100 -0.42 -1.57 18.35
CA THR A 100 -0.38 -0.72 19.54
C THR A 100 -0.59 0.73 19.11
N ALA A 101 -1.53 1.44 19.74
CA ALA A 101 -1.69 2.87 19.54
C ALA A 101 -0.37 3.57 19.91
N SER A 102 0.40 4.00 18.90
CA SER A 102 1.50 4.94 19.11
C SER A 102 0.92 6.24 19.67
N GLN A 103 1.67 6.93 20.53
CA GLN A 103 1.26 8.13 21.29
C GLN A 103 0.79 9.33 20.43
N THR A 104 0.80 9.22 19.11
CA THR A 104 0.40 10.26 18.15
C THR A 104 -0.99 10.05 17.54
N SER A 105 -1.82 9.16 18.08
CA SER A 105 -3.24 9.06 17.71
C SER A 105 -3.91 10.44 17.71
N TRP A 106 -4.56 10.78 16.60
CA TRP A 106 -5.38 11.97 16.44
C TRP A 106 -6.36 12.12 17.63
N THR A 107 -6.22 13.17 18.43
CA THR A 107 -7.06 13.48 19.60
C THR A 107 -8.33 14.26 19.24
N GLY A 108 -8.83 14.15 18.01
CA GLY A 108 -9.89 15.02 17.48
C GLY A 108 -11.31 14.72 17.97
N ALA A 109 -11.50 13.81 18.91
CA ALA A 109 -12.70 13.76 19.74
C ALA A 109 -12.40 14.46 21.07
N GLN A 110 -12.40 15.80 21.06
CA GLN A 110 -12.37 16.57 22.29
C GLN A 110 -13.74 16.48 22.96
N LYS A 111 -14.01 15.37 23.64
CA LYS A 111 -14.89 15.35 24.80
C LYS A 111 -13.95 15.34 26.01
N GLN A 112 -13.90 16.47 26.72
CA GLN A 112 -13.15 16.57 27.98
C GLN A 112 -13.50 15.36 28.85
N PRO A 113 -12.51 14.59 29.34
CA PRO A 113 -12.77 13.66 30.41
C PRO A 113 -12.91 14.49 31.68
N ASP A 114 -14.06 14.36 32.34
CA ASP A 114 -14.18 14.76 33.74
C ASP A 114 -13.03 14.12 34.53
N GLU A 115 -12.34 14.95 35.32
CA GLU A 115 -11.21 14.57 36.17
C GLU A 115 -11.66 13.62 37.29
N GLU A 116 -11.86 12.33 37.01
CA GLU A 116 -11.80 11.28 38.04
C GLU A 116 -11.82 9.88 37.42
N ALA A 117 -10.66 9.36 37.04
CA ALA A 117 -10.40 7.91 37.01
C ALA A 117 -8.89 7.62 36.83
N GLY A 118 -8.24 7.32 37.96
CA GLY A 118 -7.40 6.12 38.13
C GLY A 118 -6.25 5.85 37.14
N GLU A 119 -5.04 5.94 37.69
CA GLU A 119 -3.86 5.12 37.42
C GLU A 119 -4.05 3.88 36.50
N GLY A 120 -3.25 3.81 35.42
CA GLY A 120 -2.95 2.57 34.69
C GLY A 120 -3.69 2.37 33.37
N GLN A 121 -3.26 3.03 32.29
CA GLN A 121 -3.55 2.57 30.93
C GLN A 121 -2.23 2.23 30.23
N GLY A 122 -1.90 0.94 30.23
CA GLY A 122 -0.88 0.41 29.31
C GLY A 122 -1.32 0.63 27.86
N PRO A 123 -0.42 0.40 26.89
CA PRO A 123 -0.72 0.62 25.47
C PRO A 123 -2.02 -0.07 25.05
N THR A 124 -3.03 0.71 24.67
CA THR A 124 -4.28 0.17 24.14
C THR A 124 -4.02 -0.41 22.75
N LYS A 125 -4.20 -1.71 22.60
CA LYS A 125 -4.17 -2.38 21.29
C LYS A 125 -5.39 -1.95 20.49
N ARG A 126 -5.17 -1.44 19.28
CA ARG A 126 -6.21 -1.19 18.28
C ARG A 126 -6.27 -2.39 17.32
N GLY A 127 -7.48 -2.90 17.11
CA GLY A 127 -7.72 -3.93 16.11
C GLY A 127 -7.52 -3.41 14.69
N PRO A 128 -7.65 -4.27 13.67
CA PRO A 128 -7.59 -3.83 12.28
C PRO A 128 -8.71 -2.82 12.00
N THR A 129 -8.41 -1.83 11.16
CA THR A 129 -9.36 -0.76 10.78
C THR A 129 -9.98 -0.99 9.41
N ILE A 130 -9.65 -2.11 8.76
CA ILE A 130 -10.24 -2.55 7.49
C ILE A 130 -10.74 -3.98 7.62
N LYS A 131 -11.78 -4.33 6.86
CA LYS A 131 -12.39 -5.65 6.79
C LYS A 131 -11.59 -6.61 5.92
N ALA A 132 -11.12 -6.16 4.76
CA ALA A 132 -10.21 -6.89 3.90
C ALA A 132 -9.33 -5.91 3.10
N GLY A 133 -8.15 -6.38 2.70
CA GLY A 133 -7.17 -5.58 1.96
C GLY A 133 -6.73 -6.24 0.64
N ALA A 134 -6.34 -5.43 -0.33
CA ALA A 134 -5.59 -5.89 -1.49
C ALA A 134 -4.33 -5.04 -1.68
N VAL A 135 -3.21 -5.71 -1.95
CA VAL A 135 -1.87 -5.12 -2.00
C VAL A 135 -1.26 -5.42 -3.36
N ALA A 136 -0.96 -4.37 -4.13
CA ALA A 136 -0.35 -4.50 -5.44
C ALA A 136 1.07 -3.96 -5.44
N HIS A 137 2.02 -4.82 -5.83
CA HIS A 137 3.43 -4.55 -6.05
C HIS A 137 4.02 -3.62 -4.96
N ALA A 138 3.90 -4.05 -3.70
CA ALA A 138 4.23 -3.18 -2.56
C ALA A 138 5.69 -2.73 -2.55
N THR A 139 6.00 -1.69 -1.77
CA THR A 139 7.37 -1.32 -1.41
C THR A 139 7.45 -1.01 0.07
N LEU A 140 8.67 -1.00 0.62
CA LEU A 140 8.96 -0.83 2.06
C LEU A 140 8.34 -1.91 2.96
N VAL A 141 7.94 -3.04 2.40
CA VAL A 141 7.38 -4.16 3.17
C VAL A 141 8.52 -5.01 3.71
N SER A 142 8.39 -5.41 4.97
CA SER A 142 9.25 -6.36 5.68
C SER A 142 8.44 -7.57 6.12
N SER A 143 9.10 -8.65 6.50
CA SER A 143 8.43 -9.86 7.01
C SER A 143 7.67 -9.59 8.32
N GLU A 144 8.08 -8.57 9.09
CA GLU A 144 7.44 -8.16 10.34
C GLU A 144 6.04 -7.57 10.10
N ASP A 145 5.80 -6.93 8.95
CA ASP A 145 4.51 -6.31 8.62
C ASP A 145 3.38 -7.37 8.48
N PHE A 146 3.71 -8.66 8.35
CA PHE A 146 2.73 -9.75 8.25
C PHE A 146 2.37 -10.39 9.60
N GLY A 147 3.24 -10.26 10.61
CA GLY A 147 3.13 -11.03 11.86
C GLY A 147 1.94 -10.67 12.74
N SER A 148 1.33 -9.50 12.52
CA SER A 148 0.22 -8.97 13.32
C SER A 148 -1.09 -8.80 12.53
N LEU A 149 -1.13 -9.30 11.29
CA LEU A 149 -2.33 -9.24 10.45
C LEU A 149 -3.52 -9.95 11.10
N LYS A 150 -4.69 -9.31 10.99
CA LYS A 150 -5.99 -9.78 11.49
C LYS A 150 -7.08 -9.73 10.43
N SER A 151 -6.91 -8.94 9.38
CA SER A 151 -7.83 -8.90 8.25
C SER A 151 -7.27 -9.64 7.04
N PRO A 152 -8.11 -10.34 6.27
CA PRO A 152 -7.70 -11.06 5.07
C PRO A 152 -7.09 -10.12 4.02
N VAL A 153 -6.03 -10.59 3.33
CA VAL A 153 -5.33 -9.82 2.30
C VAL A 153 -5.03 -10.61 1.02
N SER A 154 -5.22 -9.98 -0.13
CA SER A 154 -4.74 -10.48 -1.43
C SER A 154 -3.48 -9.73 -1.88
N LEU A 155 -2.46 -10.47 -2.32
CA LEU A 155 -1.17 -9.94 -2.77
C LEU A 155 -1.00 -10.16 -4.28
N VAL A 156 -0.94 -9.05 -5.03
CA VAL A 156 -0.58 -8.98 -6.44
C VAL A 156 0.92 -8.68 -6.51
N CYS A 157 1.74 -9.72 -6.70
CA CYS A 157 3.20 -9.65 -6.61
C CYS A 157 3.85 -9.68 -8.00
N VAL A 158 5.01 -9.03 -8.15
CA VAL A 158 5.79 -9.08 -9.38
C VAL A 158 6.95 -10.07 -9.21
N GLU A 159 7.19 -10.89 -10.23
CA GLU A 159 8.32 -11.84 -10.23
C GLU A 159 9.66 -11.10 -10.20
N ASN A 160 10.60 -11.54 -9.35
CA ASN A 160 11.93 -10.95 -9.21
C ASN A 160 11.92 -9.43 -8.90
N ASP A 161 10.92 -8.96 -8.16
CA ASP A 161 10.76 -7.54 -7.83
C ASP A 161 11.79 -7.08 -6.77
N PRO A 162 12.70 -6.15 -7.09
CA PRO A 162 13.67 -5.65 -6.12
C PRO A 162 13.03 -4.82 -4.99
N MET A 163 11.83 -4.28 -5.19
CA MET A 163 11.12 -3.48 -4.18
C MET A 163 10.28 -4.32 -3.21
N PHE A 164 9.93 -5.54 -3.62
CA PHE A 164 9.28 -6.54 -2.77
C PHE A 164 9.87 -7.93 -3.02
N PRO A 165 11.06 -8.19 -2.46
CA PRO A 165 11.80 -9.41 -2.74
C PRO A 165 11.03 -10.69 -2.37
N ASP A 166 11.28 -11.77 -3.13
CA ASP A 166 10.64 -13.06 -2.90
C ASP A 166 10.82 -13.60 -1.48
N GLU A 167 11.98 -13.37 -0.86
CA GLU A 167 12.24 -13.78 0.53
C GLU A 167 11.24 -13.14 1.50
N VAL A 168 10.91 -11.85 1.30
CA VAL A 168 9.94 -11.13 2.13
C VAL A 168 8.52 -11.63 1.85
N ARG A 169 8.17 -11.77 0.57
CA ARG A 169 6.86 -12.27 0.14
C ARG A 169 6.58 -13.67 0.69
N ILE A 170 7.52 -14.60 0.51
CA ILE A 170 7.41 -16.00 0.97
C ILE A 170 7.31 -16.03 2.50
N ALA A 171 8.15 -15.28 3.22
CA ALA A 171 8.06 -15.20 4.68
C ALA A 171 6.71 -14.66 5.15
N GLY A 172 6.15 -13.68 4.44
CA GLY A 172 4.81 -13.13 4.71
C GLY A 172 3.69 -14.14 4.47
N GLU A 173 3.71 -14.83 3.32
CA GLU A 173 2.76 -15.90 2.98
C GLU A 173 2.79 -17.04 4.01
N GLU A 174 3.98 -17.47 4.42
CA GLU A 174 4.14 -18.43 5.50
C GLU A 174 3.59 -17.94 6.83
N ALA A 175 3.82 -16.67 7.19
CA ALA A 175 3.31 -16.10 8.44
C ALA A 175 1.77 -16.06 8.45
N MET A 176 1.15 -15.61 7.35
CA MET A 176 -0.30 -15.61 7.19
C MET A 176 -0.87 -17.03 7.28
N SER A 177 -0.28 -17.99 6.55
CA SER A 177 -0.64 -19.40 6.61
C SER A 177 -0.53 -19.99 8.03
N LYS A 178 0.59 -19.76 8.72
CA LYS A 178 0.80 -20.25 10.10
C LYS A 178 -0.23 -19.69 11.08
N SER A 179 -0.72 -18.47 10.84
CA SER A 179 -1.76 -17.83 11.65
C SER A 179 -3.19 -18.19 11.27
N ASN A 180 -3.39 -19.04 10.25
CA ASN A 180 -4.70 -19.32 9.63
C ASN A 180 -5.44 -18.05 9.18
N LEU A 181 -4.69 -17.02 8.77
CA LEU A 181 -5.28 -15.84 8.15
C LEU A 181 -5.62 -16.18 6.69
N GLU A 182 -6.84 -15.86 6.26
CA GLU A 182 -7.23 -15.99 4.87
C GLU A 182 -6.41 -15.03 3.99
N HIS A 183 -5.80 -15.57 2.93
CA HIS A 183 -4.93 -14.81 2.04
C HIS A 183 -4.93 -15.40 0.64
N GLU A 184 -4.66 -14.56 -0.35
CA GLU A 184 -4.40 -14.94 -1.73
C GLU A 184 -3.06 -14.33 -2.15
N VAL A 185 -2.20 -15.10 -2.81
CA VAL A 185 -0.92 -14.61 -3.34
C VAL A 185 -0.80 -15.04 -4.78
N GLN A 186 -0.61 -14.07 -5.68
CA GLN A 186 -0.35 -14.32 -7.09
C GLN A 186 0.90 -13.58 -7.52
N VAL A 187 1.81 -14.28 -8.20
CA VAL A 187 3.05 -13.74 -8.74
C VAL A 187 2.94 -13.62 -10.25
N TYR A 188 3.17 -12.43 -10.77
CA TYR A 188 3.04 -12.10 -12.18
C TYR A 188 4.43 -12.03 -12.84
N PRO A 189 4.74 -12.93 -13.78
CA PRO A 189 6.03 -12.97 -14.46
C PRO A 189 6.10 -11.97 -15.62
N GLY A 190 7.30 -11.43 -15.86
CA GLY A 190 7.57 -10.59 -17.03
C GLY A 190 6.81 -9.26 -17.07
N VAL A 191 6.39 -8.73 -15.92
CA VAL A 191 5.72 -7.44 -15.80
C VAL A 191 6.56 -6.46 -14.97
N PRO A 192 6.47 -5.14 -15.23
CA PRO A 192 7.17 -4.14 -14.42
C PRO A 192 6.51 -3.99 -13.04
N HIS A 193 7.26 -3.45 -12.06
CA HIS A 193 6.76 -3.18 -10.70
C HIS A 193 5.38 -2.51 -10.69
N GLY A 194 5.17 -1.42 -11.43
CA GLY A 194 3.90 -0.68 -11.45
C GLY A 194 2.80 -1.25 -12.36
N PHE A 195 2.88 -2.49 -12.84
CA PHE A 195 1.99 -3.00 -13.90
C PHE A 195 0.49 -2.93 -13.55
N ALA A 196 0.14 -3.08 -12.27
CA ALA A 196 -1.25 -3.15 -11.81
C ALA A 196 -1.92 -1.76 -11.70
N VAL A 197 -1.17 -0.66 -11.82
CA VAL A 197 -1.75 0.68 -11.91
C VAL A 197 -2.26 0.89 -13.33
N VAL A 198 -3.49 1.42 -13.47
CA VAL A 198 -4.11 1.73 -14.76
C VAL A 198 -3.13 2.52 -15.63
N GLY A 199 -2.86 2.00 -16.82
CA GLY A 199 -1.88 2.56 -17.75
C GLY A 199 -1.92 1.86 -19.09
N ASP A 200 -1.43 2.53 -20.13
CA ASP A 200 -1.34 1.96 -21.47
C ASP A 200 0.07 1.41 -21.70
N TYR A 201 0.17 0.09 -21.86
CA TYR A 201 1.41 -0.61 -22.17
C TYR A 201 1.44 -1.00 -23.65
N ALA A 202 2.57 -0.82 -24.33
CA ALA A 202 2.71 -1.29 -25.71
C ALA A 202 2.63 -2.84 -25.80
N ASP A 203 3.10 -3.53 -24.76
CA ASP A 203 3.11 -4.99 -24.68
C ASP A 203 1.72 -5.53 -24.26
N SER A 204 1.15 -6.43 -25.08
CA SER A 204 -0.14 -7.07 -24.80
C SER A 204 -0.10 -7.98 -23.57
N HIS A 205 1.06 -8.62 -23.29
CA HIS A 205 1.23 -9.45 -22.09
C HIS A 205 1.02 -8.63 -20.81
N ILE A 206 1.60 -7.43 -20.75
CA ILE A 206 1.45 -6.54 -19.58
C ILE A 206 0.01 -6.05 -19.45
N LYS A 207 -0.67 -5.76 -20.57
CA LYS A 207 -2.10 -5.38 -20.58
C LYS A 207 -2.99 -6.51 -20.03
N GLU A 208 -2.77 -7.73 -20.47
CA GLU A 208 -3.50 -8.91 -19.99
C GLU A 208 -3.23 -9.19 -18.51
N ALA A 209 -1.97 -9.07 -18.08
CA ALA A 209 -1.59 -9.20 -16.68
C ALA A 209 -2.23 -8.11 -15.82
N GLN A 210 -2.26 -6.85 -16.28
CA GLN A 210 -2.94 -5.75 -15.58
C GLN A 210 -4.45 -6.04 -15.42
N ALA A 211 -5.12 -6.49 -16.47
CA ALA A 211 -6.54 -6.86 -16.39
C ALA A 211 -6.76 -8.01 -15.41
N THR A 212 -5.87 -9.01 -15.42
CA THR A 212 -5.92 -10.15 -14.49
C THR A 212 -5.74 -9.71 -13.04
N ALA A 213 -4.77 -8.82 -12.78
CA ALA A 213 -4.55 -8.24 -11.45
C ALA A 213 -5.75 -7.41 -10.96
N TYR A 214 -6.39 -6.66 -11.86
CA TYR A 214 -7.62 -5.93 -11.55
C TYR A 214 -8.74 -6.90 -11.15
N GLU A 215 -8.95 -7.97 -11.91
CA GLU A 215 -9.97 -8.98 -11.59
C GLU A 215 -9.66 -9.73 -10.29
N GLN A 216 -8.40 -10.04 -10.00
CA GLN A 216 -7.97 -10.61 -8.72
C GLN A 216 -8.40 -9.71 -7.54
N ILE A 217 -8.05 -8.42 -7.61
CA ILE A 217 -8.42 -7.44 -6.57
C ILE A 217 -9.94 -7.33 -6.46
N LEU A 218 -10.65 -7.16 -7.57
CA LEU A 218 -12.10 -6.98 -7.57
C LEU A 218 -12.82 -8.20 -7.00
N LYS A 219 -12.41 -9.40 -7.41
CA LYS A 219 -12.96 -10.65 -6.89
C LYS A 219 -12.74 -10.76 -5.38
N TRP A 220 -11.52 -10.51 -4.92
CA TRP A 220 -11.18 -10.56 -3.49
C TRP A 220 -12.07 -9.66 -2.65
N LEU A 221 -12.25 -8.41 -3.08
CA LEU A 221 -13.07 -7.44 -2.35
C LEU A 221 -14.57 -7.81 -2.36
N ASN A 222 -15.09 -8.42 -3.42
CA ASN A 222 -16.50 -8.81 -3.51
C ASN A 222 -16.83 -10.07 -2.68
N GLU A 223 -15.85 -10.96 -2.47
CA GLU A 223 -16.05 -12.21 -1.71
C GLU A 223 -16.06 -11.99 -0.19
N HIS A 224 -15.52 -10.85 0.28
CA HIS A 224 -15.42 -10.50 1.69
C HIS A 224 -16.50 -9.54 2.11
#